data_AF-A0A838V3T3-F1
#
_entry.id   AF-A0A838V3T3-F1
#
_cell.length_a   1.000
_cell.length_b   1.000
_cell.length_c   1.000
_cell.angle_alpha   90.00
_cell.angle_beta   90.00
_cell.angle_gamma   90.00
#
_symmetry.space_group_name_H-M   'P 1'
#
loop_
_entity.id
_entity.type
_entity.pdbx_description
1 polymer ?
#
loop_
_entity_poly.entity_id
_entity_poly.type
_entity_poly.pdbx_seq_one_letter_code
_entity_poly.pdbx_strand_id
1 'polypeptide(L)'
;MATASSLGVWLDETRVAELEQPRWPRIRLRYTKEALDSWPQNSPVISCSLPLARTPGDAFPFCLGLLPEGQALATMAAQAGLAANDVFGLLGRYGRDVAGALVIGAEDPEPREGGVEPYEGNGLSEAVEDLEEHPLGAHEDSELSLAGLQDKLLLVRLPDGGWG
;
A
#
# COMPACT_ATOMS: atom_id res chain seq x y z
N MET A 1 24.84 -3.61 -13.90
CA MET A 1 24.15 -2.40 -13.42
C MET A 1 22.77 -2.85 -12.98
N ALA A 2 22.51 -2.92 -11.68
CA ALA A 2 21.16 -3.22 -11.21
C ALA A 2 20.25 -2.08 -11.67
N THR A 3 19.24 -2.40 -12.48
CA THR A 3 18.15 -1.47 -12.82
C THR A 3 17.57 -0.96 -11.52
N ALA A 4 17.56 0.36 -11.32
CA ALA A 4 16.86 0.94 -10.20
C ALA A 4 15.38 0.55 -10.32
N SER A 5 14.88 -0.22 -9.36
CA SER A 5 13.46 -0.57 -9.30
C SER A 5 12.66 0.70 -9.02
N SER A 6 11.60 0.94 -9.79
CA SER A 6 10.64 2.01 -9.56
C SER A 6 9.25 1.44 -9.32
N LEU A 7 8.44 2.16 -8.54
CA LEU A 7 7.03 1.84 -8.33
C LEU A 7 6.20 3.03 -8.82
N GLY A 8 5.19 2.78 -9.64
CA GLY A 8 4.20 3.80 -9.94
C GLY A 8 3.30 4.06 -8.73
N VAL A 9 2.68 5.24 -8.74
CA VAL A 9 1.64 5.63 -7.79
C VAL A 9 0.45 6.11 -8.60
N TRP A 10 -0.68 5.43 -8.46
CA TRP A 10 -1.93 5.75 -9.13
C TRP A 10 -2.93 6.31 -8.13
N LEU A 11 -3.72 7.29 -8.57
CA LEU A 11 -4.91 7.78 -7.90
C LEU A 11 -6.05 7.58 -8.90
N ASP A 12 -7.01 6.74 -8.54
CA ASP A 12 -7.98 6.18 -9.49
C ASP A 12 -7.25 5.55 -10.70
N GLU A 13 -7.61 5.94 -11.93
CA GLU A 13 -6.99 5.45 -13.17
C GLU A 13 -5.74 6.27 -13.57
N THR A 14 -5.39 7.34 -12.84
CA THR A 14 -4.32 8.27 -13.24
C THR A 14 -3.02 7.93 -12.53
N ARG A 15 -1.94 7.69 -13.28
CA ARG A 15 -0.60 7.59 -12.71
C ARG A 15 -0.10 8.97 -12.29
N VAL A 16 -0.21 9.29 -11.02
CA VAL A 16 0.11 10.62 -10.47
C VAL A 16 1.59 10.79 -10.16
N ALA A 17 2.31 9.71 -9.81
CA ALA A 17 3.72 9.78 -9.47
C ALA A 17 4.49 8.47 -9.69
N GLU A 18 5.79 8.54 -9.41
CA GLU A 18 6.72 7.42 -9.37
C GLU A 18 7.59 7.52 -8.12
N LEU A 19 7.74 6.39 -7.42
CA LEU A 19 8.67 6.18 -6.32
C LEU A 19 9.95 5.54 -6.84
N GLU A 20 11.09 6.10 -6.42
CA GLU A 20 12.42 5.59 -6.74
C GLU A 20 13.21 5.39 -5.44
N GLN A 21 13.91 4.25 -5.31
CA GLN A 21 14.88 4.03 -4.23
C GLN A 21 16.32 4.10 -4.78
N PRO A 22 16.91 5.31 -4.92
CA PRO A 22 18.26 5.43 -5.48
C PRO A 22 19.34 4.84 -4.58
N ARG A 23 19.10 4.81 -3.25
CA ARG A 23 19.94 4.15 -2.26
C ARG A 23 19.11 3.87 -1.01
N TRP A 24 19.25 2.69 -0.41
CA TRP A 24 18.62 2.42 0.88
C TRP A 24 19.12 3.40 1.97
N PRO A 25 18.24 3.92 2.85
CA PRO A 25 16.78 3.74 2.91
C PRO A 25 15.99 4.83 2.15
N ARG A 26 16.63 5.68 1.35
CA ARG A 26 15.98 6.86 0.74
C ARG A 26 14.97 6.47 -0.34
N ILE A 27 13.75 7.01 -0.23
CA ILE A 27 12.71 6.91 -1.26
C ILE A 27 12.38 8.32 -1.74
N ARG A 28 12.36 8.53 -3.05
CA ARG A 28 11.99 9.80 -3.67
C ARG A 28 10.68 9.64 -4.42
N LEU A 29 9.86 10.68 -4.42
CA LEU A 29 8.66 10.76 -5.24
C LEU A 29 8.81 11.80 -6.32
N ARG A 30 8.47 11.43 -7.56
CA ARG A 30 8.39 12.33 -8.73
C ARG A 30 6.97 12.33 -9.26
N TYR A 31 6.35 13.51 -9.30
CA TYR A 31 5.05 13.66 -9.96
C TYR A 31 5.19 13.52 -11.48
N THR A 32 4.19 12.89 -12.10
CA THR A 32 4.13 12.77 -13.56
C THR A 32 3.83 14.10 -14.22
N LYS A 33 4.14 14.21 -15.51
CA LYS A 33 3.76 15.40 -16.30
C LYS A 33 2.24 15.60 -16.30
N GLU A 34 1.48 14.51 -16.43
CA GLU A 34 0.02 14.52 -16.40
C GLU A 34 -0.50 15.10 -15.09
N ALA A 35 0.05 14.70 -13.94
CA ALA A 35 -0.34 15.28 -12.65
C ALA A 35 -0.03 16.78 -12.56
N LEU A 36 1.16 17.20 -13.02
CA LEU A 36 1.55 18.61 -13.02
C LEU A 36 0.69 19.50 -13.93
N ASP A 37 0.12 18.92 -14.98
CA ASP A 37 -0.75 19.62 -15.92
C ASP A 37 -2.23 19.58 -15.47
N SER A 38 -2.62 18.60 -14.63
CA SER A 38 -4.00 18.39 -14.18
C SER A 38 -4.35 19.08 -12.85
N TRP A 39 -3.38 19.26 -11.96
CA TRP A 39 -3.60 19.89 -10.65
C TRP A 39 -2.76 21.16 -10.45
N PRO A 40 -3.25 22.15 -9.67
CA PRO A 40 -2.47 23.32 -9.30
C PRO A 40 -1.19 22.96 -8.54
N GLN A 41 -0.15 23.77 -8.71
CA GLN A 41 1.07 23.62 -7.92
C GLN A 41 0.76 23.70 -6.43
N ASN A 42 1.48 22.91 -5.63
CA ASN A 42 1.32 22.80 -4.18
C ASN A 42 0.03 22.12 -3.70
N SER A 43 -0.77 21.53 -4.61
CA SER A 43 -1.90 20.68 -4.24
C SER A 43 -1.45 19.40 -3.51
N PRO A 44 -2.16 18.96 -2.45
CA PRO A 44 -1.84 17.73 -1.72
C PRO A 44 -2.43 16.50 -2.44
N VAL A 45 -2.01 16.24 -3.68
CA VAL A 45 -2.55 15.14 -4.50
C VAL A 45 -2.30 13.77 -3.87
N ILE A 46 -1.09 13.56 -3.34
CA ILE A 46 -0.70 12.32 -2.64
C ILE A 46 -0.67 12.51 -1.13
N SER A 47 -0.09 13.61 -0.66
CA SER A 47 0.04 13.93 0.76
C SER A 47 0.35 15.42 0.96
N CYS A 48 -0.07 15.98 2.10
CA CYS A 48 0.33 17.33 2.52
C CYS A 48 1.84 17.47 2.74
N SER A 49 2.55 16.39 3.06
CA SER A 49 4.03 16.38 3.18
C SER A 49 4.74 16.23 1.84
N LEU A 50 4.00 15.90 0.78
CA LEU A 50 4.49 15.73 -0.59
C LEU A 50 3.64 16.58 -1.54
N PRO A 51 3.59 17.91 -1.37
CA PRO A 51 2.77 18.75 -2.24
C PRO A 51 3.24 18.67 -3.71
N LEU A 52 2.31 18.86 -4.65
CA LEU A 52 2.57 18.78 -6.08
C LEU A 52 3.69 19.75 -6.51
N ALA A 53 4.80 19.19 -6.98
CA ALA A 53 6.00 19.94 -7.36
C ALA A 53 6.76 19.28 -8.51
N ARG A 54 7.50 20.09 -9.28
CA ARG A 54 8.35 19.62 -10.39
C ARG A 54 9.64 18.93 -9.90
N THR A 55 10.06 19.22 -8.68
CA THR A 55 11.25 18.64 -8.07
C THR A 55 10.87 17.43 -7.21
N PRO A 56 11.73 16.39 -7.14
CA PRO A 56 11.44 15.22 -6.31
C PRO A 56 11.30 15.56 -4.83
N GLY A 57 10.31 14.96 -4.17
CA GLY A 57 10.12 15.01 -2.72
C GLY A 57 10.80 13.85 -1.99
N ASP A 58 11.07 14.02 -0.70
CA ASP A 58 11.47 12.93 0.19
C ASP A 58 10.22 12.16 0.65
N ALA A 59 10.03 10.97 0.11
CA ALA A 59 8.82 10.19 0.29
C ALA A 59 8.97 9.09 1.35
N PHE A 60 10.16 8.90 1.92
CA PHE A 60 10.38 7.84 2.89
C PHE A 60 9.42 7.90 4.08
N PRO A 61 9.17 9.05 4.75
CA PRO A 61 8.25 9.11 5.89
C PRO A 61 6.80 8.77 5.52
N PHE A 62 6.36 9.21 4.34
CA PHE A 62 5.04 8.89 3.82
C PHE A 62 4.91 7.38 3.54
N CYS A 63 5.89 6.81 2.83
CA CYS A 63 5.92 5.39 2.48
C CYS A 63 5.94 4.49 3.73
N LEU A 64 6.75 4.85 4.74
CA LEU A 64 6.78 4.13 6.01
C LEU A 64 5.42 4.16 6.71
N GLY A 65 4.73 5.31 6.67
CA GLY A 65 3.42 5.49 7.29
C GLY A 65 2.26 4.78 6.56
N LEU A 66 2.51 4.11 5.44
CA LEU A 66 1.53 3.24 4.78
C LEU A 66 1.61 1.79 5.28
N LEU A 67 2.74 1.41 5.88
CA LEU A 67 3.00 0.05 6.36
C LEU A 67 2.46 -0.16 7.77
N PRO A 68 2.11 -1.40 8.15
CA PRO A 68 1.86 -1.76 9.54
C PRO A 68 3.08 -1.50 10.44
N GLU A 69 2.87 -1.57 11.74
CA GLU A 69 3.92 -1.37 12.73
C GLU A 69 4.13 -2.63 13.59
N GLY A 70 5.25 -2.70 14.30
CA GLY A 70 5.50 -3.75 15.29
C GLY A 70 5.53 -5.17 14.72
N GLN A 71 4.82 -6.09 15.36
CA GLN A 71 4.85 -7.52 15.02
C GLN A 71 4.19 -7.80 13.67
N ALA A 72 3.09 -7.13 13.34
CA ALA A 72 2.41 -7.26 12.05
C ALA A 72 3.37 -7.01 10.88
N LEU A 73 4.17 -5.93 10.96
CA LEU A 73 5.19 -5.62 9.95
C LEU A 73 6.24 -6.74 9.84
N ALA A 74 6.69 -7.27 10.99
CA ALA A 74 7.68 -8.34 11.02
C ALA A 74 7.16 -9.62 10.37
N THR A 75 5.92 -10.01 10.67
CA THR A 75 5.25 -11.19 10.10
C THR A 75 5.04 -11.03 8.59
N MET A 76 4.47 -9.91 8.14
CA MET A 76 4.26 -9.65 6.71
C MET A 76 5.58 -9.56 5.92
N ALA A 77 6.64 -9.01 6.51
CA ALA A 77 7.96 -9.00 5.89
C ALA A 77 8.55 -10.41 5.75
N ALA A 78 8.39 -11.25 6.78
CA ALA A 78 8.82 -12.64 6.73
C ALA A 78 8.05 -13.43 5.65
N GLN A 79 6.73 -13.26 5.56
CA GLN A 79 5.89 -13.86 4.52
C GLN A 79 6.33 -13.44 3.11
N ALA A 80 6.73 -12.17 2.93
CA ALA A 80 7.25 -11.68 1.65
C ALA A 80 8.71 -12.08 1.36
N GLY A 81 9.42 -12.71 2.31
CA GLY A 81 10.86 -12.97 2.19
C GLY A 81 11.71 -11.69 2.16
N LEU A 82 11.21 -10.61 2.77
CA LEU A 82 11.85 -9.28 2.80
C LEU A 82 12.31 -8.93 4.23
N ALA A 83 13.24 -7.97 4.32
CA ALA A 83 13.58 -7.39 5.60
C ALA A 83 12.48 -6.42 6.05
N ALA A 84 12.14 -6.40 7.35
CA ALA A 84 11.12 -5.50 7.90
C ALA A 84 11.44 -4.00 7.71
N ASN A 85 12.71 -3.66 7.44
CA ASN A 85 13.16 -2.29 7.15
C ASN A 85 13.27 -1.99 5.64
N ASP A 86 12.89 -2.92 4.77
CA ASP A 86 12.83 -2.72 3.32
C ASP A 86 11.47 -2.13 2.91
N VAL A 87 11.24 -0.88 3.31
CA VAL A 87 9.98 -0.15 3.04
C VAL A 87 9.61 -0.15 1.56
N PHE A 88 10.61 -0.03 0.68
CA PHE A 88 10.37 0.02 -0.77
C PHE A 88 9.97 -1.35 -1.31
N GLY A 89 10.67 -2.43 -0.91
CA GLY A 89 10.29 -3.80 -1.27
C GLY A 89 8.91 -4.17 -0.74
N LEU A 90 8.60 -3.80 0.50
CA LEU A 90 7.31 -4.07 1.14
C LEU A 90 6.17 -3.36 0.43
N LEU A 91 6.33 -2.10 0.02
CA LEU A 91 5.33 -1.42 -0.81
C LEU A 91 5.23 -2.00 -2.22
N GLY A 92 6.32 -2.57 -2.76
CA GLY A 92 6.24 -3.33 -4.00
C GLY A 92 5.36 -4.57 -3.89
N ARG A 93 5.28 -5.18 -2.70
CA ARG A 93 4.48 -6.39 -2.42
C ARG A 93 3.07 -6.09 -1.93
N TYR A 94 2.89 -5.11 -1.05
CA TYR A 94 1.65 -4.82 -0.32
C TYR A 94 1.11 -3.39 -0.61
N GLY A 95 1.57 -2.77 -1.69
CA GLY A 95 1.19 -1.39 -2.02
C GLY A 95 -0.06 -1.27 -2.89
N ARG A 96 -0.62 -2.39 -3.40
CA ARG A 96 -1.76 -2.32 -4.32
C ARG A 96 -3.09 -2.06 -3.62
N ASP A 97 -3.15 -2.31 -2.31
CA ASP A 97 -4.27 -1.90 -1.45
C ASP A 97 -3.69 -1.24 -0.20
N VAL A 98 -3.74 0.10 -0.15
CA VAL A 98 -3.23 0.89 0.97
C VAL A 98 -4.31 1.83 1.49
N ALA A 99 -4.15 2.29 2.73
CA ALA A 99 -5.03 3.30 3.29
C ALA A 99 -5.16 4.53 2.37
N GLY A 100 -6.40 4.87 2.01
CA GLY A 100 -6.71 5.98 1.10
C GLY A 100 -7.20 5.47 -0.25
N ALA A 101 -6.81 6.17 -1.32
CA ALA A 101 -7.23 5.90 -2.70
C ALA A 101 -6.04 5.65 -3.63
N LEU A 102 -4.84 5.47 -3.06
CA LEU A 102 -3.64 5.25 -3.84
C LEU A 102 -3.45 3.77 -4.10
N VAL A 103 -2.90 3.46 -5.27
CA VAL A 103 -2.36 2.16 -5.62
C VAL A 103 -0.87 2.34 -5.89
N ILE A 104 -0.03 1.44 -5.37
CA ILE A 104 1.42 1.48 -5.51
C ILE A 104 1.92 0.12 -5.98
N GLY A 105 2.74 0.10 -7.03
CA GLY A 105 3.18 -1.16 -7.64
C GLY A 105 4.16 -0.95 -8.79
N ALA A 106 4.83 -2.02 -9.20
CA ALA A 106 5.78 -2.00 -10.33
C ALA A 106 5.09 -1.96 -11.70
N GLU A 107 3.86 -2.47 -11.75
CA GLU A 107 3.05 -2.58 -12.97
C GLU A 107 1.83 -1.67 -12.85
N ASP A 108 1.27 -1.27 -13.99
CA ASP A 108 -0.01 -0.58 -14.00
C ASP A 108 -1.08 -1.46 -13.33
N PRO A 109 -2.00 -0.88 -12.54
CA PRO A 109 -3.09 -1.63 -11.96
C PRO A 109 -3.98 -2.18 -13.07
N GLU A 110 -4.13 -3.51 -13.09
CA GLU A 110 -5.13 -4.13 -13.96
C GLU A 110 -6.53 -3.85 -13.41
N PRO A 111 -7.55 -3.68 -14.29
CA PRO A 111 -8.94 -3.64 -13.86
C PRO A 111 -9.26 -4.91 -13.08
N ARG A 112 -9.49 -4.78 -11.78
CA ARG A 112 -9.90 -5.89 -10.93
C ARG A 112 -11.41 -6.05 -11.03
N GLU A 113 -11.88 -7.23 -11.42
CA GLU A 113 -13.27 -7.60 -11.16
C GLU A 113 -13.42 -7.67 -9.64
N GLY A 114 -14.16 -6.72 -9.07
CA GLY A 114 -14.42 -6.69 -7.63
C GLY A 114 -15.23 -7.91 -7.22
N GLY A 115 -14.72 -8.64 -6.23
CA GLY A 115 -15.40 -9.75 -5.58
C GLY A 115 -15.25 -9.62 -4.06
N VAL A 116 -16.20 -10.17 -3.32
CA VAL A 116 -16.13 -10.28 -1.86
C VAL A 116 -16.42 -11.74 -1.54
N GLU A 117 -15.58 -12.35 -0.71
CA GLU A 117 -15.78 -13.71 -0.22
C GLU A 117 -16.48 -13.63 1.14
N PRO A 118 -17.77 -14.01 1.24
CA PRO A 118 -18.49 -13.91 2.51
C PRO A 118 -17.91 -14.84 3.57
N TYR A 119 -17.77 -14.33 4.80
CA TYR A 119 -17.56 -15.18 5.96
C TYR A 119 -18.83 -15.93 6.33
N GLU A 120 -18.73 -17.26 6.38
CA GLU A 120 -19.80 -18.17 6.77
C GLU A 120 -19.56 -18.73 8.17
N GLY A 121 -20.62 -19.03 8.91
CA GLY A 121 -20.54 -19.68 10.22
C GLY A 121 -19.68 -18.91 11.23
N ASN A 122 -18.60 -19.54 11.69
CA ASN A 122 -17.62 -18.96 12.63
C ASN A 122 -16.36 -18.39 11.94
N GLY A 123 -16.32 -18.34 10.61
CA GLY A 123 -15.09 -17.98 9.87
C GLY A 123 -14.52 -16.60 10.23
N LEU A 124 -15.39 -15.61 10.49
CA LEU A 124 -14.92 -14.29 10.95
C LEU A 124 -14.28 -14.36 12.34
N SER A 125 -14.82 -15.17 13.25
CA SER A 125 -14.22 -15.34 14.58
C SER A 125 -12.87 -16.04 14.49
N GLU A 126 -12.76 -17.07 13.66
CA GLU A 126 -11.49 -17.75 13.40
C GLU A 126 -10.45 -16.80 12.80
N ALA A 127 -10.84 -15.98 11.81
CA ALA A 127 -9.95 -14.98 11.22
C ALA A 127 -9.47 -13.93 12.23
N VAL A 128 -10.31 -13.54 13.20
CA VAL A 128 -9.93 -12.60 14.26
C VAL A 128 -8.97 -13.25 15.26
N GLU A 129 -9.17 -14.53 15.60
CA GLU A 129 -8.29 -15.27 16.51
C GLU A 129 -6.89 -15.53 15.91
N ASP A 130 -6.78 -15.56 14.58
CA ASP A 130 -5.57 -15.90 13.82
C ASP A 130 -4.78 -14.67 13.34
N LEU A 131 -5.12 -13.46 13.80
CA LEU A 131 -4.48 -12.21 13.35
C LEU A 131 -3.00 -12.07 13.74
N GLU A 132 -2.54 -12.79 14.77
CA GLU A 132 -1.12 -12.78 15.16
C GLU A 132 -0.25 -13.45 14.08
N GLU A 133 -0.74 -14.56 13.52
CA GLU A 133 -0.12 -15.32 12.44
C GLU A 133 -0.40 -14.73 11.05
N HIS A 134 -1.60 -14.19 10.86
CA HIS A 134 -2.07 -13.59 9.60
C HIS A 134 -2.52 -12.14 9.80
N PRO A 135 -1.57 -11.19 9.94
CA PRO A 135 -1.89 -9.79 10.11
C PRO A 135 -2.78 -9.28 8.98
N LEU A 136 -3.77 -8.44 9.31
CA LEU A 136 -4.74 -7.92 8.34
C LEU A 136 -5.61 -9.01 7.68
N GLY A 137 -5.62 -10.24 8.21
CA GLY A 137 -6.23 -11.39 7.56
C GLY A 137 -5.57 -11.75 6.23
N ALA A 138 -4.30 -11.37 6.05
CA ALA A 138 -3.61 -11.53 4.79
C ALA A 138 -3.33 -13.00 4.46
N HIS A 139 -3.68 -13.37 3.23
CA HIS A 139 -3.30 -14.62 2.58
C HIS A 139 -2.07 -14.43 1.68
N GLU A 140 -1.56 -15.52 1.08
CA GLU A 140 -0.33 -15.50 0.29
C GLU A 140 -0.36 -14.53 -0.91
N ASP A 141 -1.54 -14.24 -1.46
CA ASP A 141 -1.78 -13.34 -2.58
C ASP A 141 -2.26 -11.95 -2.15
N SER A 142 -2.46 -11.70 -0.84
CA SER A 142 -2.94 -10.42 -0.34
C SER A 142 -1.93 -9.31 -0.59
N GLU A 143 -2.37 -8.18 -1.14
CA GLU A 143 -1.54 -7.01 -1.44
C GLU A 143 -1.89 -5.80 -0.57
N LEU A 144 -2.54 -6.05 0.58
CA LEU A 144 -3.03 -5.04 1.52
C LEU A 144 -1.95 -4.59 2.49
N SER A 145 -1.91 -3.28 2.74
CA SER A 145 -1.14 -2.66 3.80
C SER A 145 -1.94 -1.58 4.51
N LEU A 146 -2.08 -1.74 5.83
CA LEU A 146 -2.81 -0.82 6.68
C LEU A 146 -2.00 -0.45 7.94
N ALA A 147 -1.63 0.81 8.06
CA ALA A 147 -0.78 1.32 9.13
C ALA A 147 -1.41 1.22 10.53
N GLY A 148 -0.57 1.10 11.55
CA GLY A 148 -0.95 1.04 12.96
C GLY A 148 -0.37 -0.19 13.68
N LEU A 149 -0.43 -0.14 15.01
CA LEU A 149 0.19 -1.13 15.89
C LEU A 149 -0.75 -2.28 16.32
N GLN A 150 -2.06 -2.07 16.22
CA GLN A 150 -3.05 -3.05 16.66
C GLN A 150 -3.34 -4.08 15.57
N ASP A 151 -3.48 -5.34 15.99
CA ASP A 151 -4.00 -6.40 15.14
C ASP A 151 -5.45 -6.09 14.76
N LYS A 152 -5.72 -6.14 13.47
CA LYS A 152 -7.01 -5.72 12.89
C LYS A 152 -7.21 -6.39 11.54
N LEU A 153 -8.45 -6.36 11.09
CA LEU A 153 -8.92 -6.87 9.82
C LEU A 153 -9.68 -5.76 9.09
N LEU A 154 -9.60 -5.72 7.76
CA LEU A 154 -10.51 -4.93 6.93
C LEU A 154 -11.60 -5.84 6.40
N LEU A 155 -12.85 -5.35 6.44
CA LEU A 155 -14.02 -6.11 6.02
C LEU A 155 -14.91 -5.25 5.12
N VAL A 156 -15.59 -5.91 4.20
CA VAL A 156 -16.69 -5.36 3.40
C VAL A 156 -18.02 -5.77 4.03
N ARG A 157 -18.89 -4.79 4.27
CA ARG A 157 -20.26 -5.07 4.71
C ARG A 157 -21.12 -5.44 3.52
N LEU A 158 -21.69 -6.64 3.54
CA LEU A 158 -22.56 -7.14 2.48
C LEU A 158 -23.98 -6.55 2.57
N PRO A 159 -24.74 -6.51 1.45
CA PRO A 159 -26.10 -5.96 1.42
C PRO A 159 -27.09 -6.67 2.37
N ASP A 160 -26.89 -7.95 2.63
CA ASP A 160 -27.70 -8.76 3.55
C ASP A 160 -27.32 -8.55 5.03
N GLY A 161 -26.27 -7.77 5.30
CA GLY A 161 -25.76 -7.50 6.64
C GLY A 161 -24.63 -8.43 7.09
N GLY A 162 -24.19 -9.38 6.27
CA GLY A 162 -23.00 -10.18 6.48
C GLY A 162 -21.69 -9.41 6.29
N TRP A 163 -20.58 -10.11 6.47
CA TRP A 163 -19.21 -9.60 6.30
C TRP A 163 -18.44 -10.49 5.33
N GLY A 164 -17.52 -9.89 4.59
CA GLY A 164 -16.47 -10.54 3.82
C GLY A 164 -15.29 -9.61 3.65
#